data_AF-A0A239ETQ3-F1
#
_entry.id   AF-A0A239ETQ3-F1
#
_cell.length_a   1.000
_cell.length_b   1.000
_cell.length_c   1.000
_cell.angle_alpha   90.00
_cell.angle_beta   90.00
_cell.angle_gamma   90.00
#
_symmetry.space_group_name_H-M   'P 1'
#
loop_
_entity.id
_entity.type
_entity.pdbx_description
1 polymer ?
#
loop_
_entity_poly.entity_id
_entity_poly.type
_entity_poly.pdbx_seq_one_letter_code
_entity_poly.pdbx_strand_id
1 'polypeptide(L)'
;MPRTAPAPILLLCLAALAGCAQFPELDAALTEEGRLAPEPELVDNAPLLAAAAAGTVDESTQVALQSRAAALEGRASGLAGPVLLPEERAEIDAAHSRLRGLTPLVAPDS
;
A
#
# COMPACT_ATOMS: atom_id res chain seq x y z
N MET A 1 43.63 16.28 -4.43
CA MET A 1 42.78 16.74 -5.56
C MET A 1 41.34 16.72 -5.10
N PRO A 2 40.69 17.87 -4.86
CA PRO A 2 39.31 17.88 -4.39
C PRO A 2 38.40 17.44 -5.54
N ARG A 3 37.73 16.30 -5.38
CA ARG A 3 36.67 15.86 -6.29
C ARG A 3 35.47 16.78 -6.05
N THR A 4 35.30 17.81 -6.89
CA THR A 4 34.10 18.61 -6.92
C THR A 4 32.97 17.74 -7.43
N ALA A 5 32.06 17.30 -6.54
CA ALA A 5 30.84 16.64 -6.94
C ALA A 5 30.07 17.56 -7.90
N PRO A 6 29.52 17.05 -9.02
CA PRO A 6 28.80 17.89 -9.96
C PRO A 6 27.57 18.49 -9.25
N ALA A 7 27.41 19.81 -9.37
CA ALA A 7 26.34 20.59 -8.76
C ALA A 7 24.94 19.95 -8.77
N PRO A 8 24.48 19.28 -9.85
CA PRO A 8 23.17 18.62 -9.85
C PRO A 8 23.05 17.45 -8.87
N ILE A 9 24.12 16.67 -8.65
CA ILE A 9 24.11 15.56 -7.69
C ILE A 9 23.99 16.09 -6.26
N LEU A 10 24.71 17.17 -5.95
CA LEU A 10 24.60 17.83 -4.65
C LEU A 10 23.18 18.37 -4.41
N LEU A 11 22.58 18.98 -5.43
CA LEU A 11 21.21 19.50 -5.38
C LEU A 11 20.16 18.40 -5.20
N LEU A 12 20.33 17.26 -5.89
CA LEU A 12 19.47 16.09 -5.77
C LEU A 12 19.57 15.46 -4.38
N CYS A 13 20.78 15.31 -3.83
CA CYS A 13 20.96 14.81 -2.46
C CYS A 13 20.32 15.75 -1.42
N LEU A 14 20.45 17.07 -1.58
CA LEU A 14 19.80 18.03 -0.70
C LEU A 14 18.27 17.97 -0.79
N ALA A 15 17.72 17.75 -1.99
CA ALA A 15 16.28 17.55 -2.17
C ALA A 15 15.78 16.22 -1.56
N ALA A 16 16.58 15.15 -1.63
CA ALA A 16 16.26 13.87 -1.01
C ALA A 16 16.24 13.95 0.53
N LEU A 17 17.11 14.75 1.14
CA LEU A 17 17.06 15.02 2.58
C LEU A 17 15.81 15.82 2.99
N ALA A 18 15.31 16.71 2.13
CA ALA A 18 14.06 17.42 2.36
C ALA A 18 12.80 16.52 2.21
N GLY A 19 12.95 15.37 1.55
CA GLY A 19 11.91 14.35 1.36
C GLY A 19 11.87 13.26 2.44
N CYS A 20 12.81 13.24 3.39
CA CYS A 20 12.65 12.50 4.65
C CYS A 20 11.55 13.18 5.46
N ALA A 21 10.30 12.96 5.06
CA ALA A 21 9.15 13.72 5.53
C ALA A 21 8.96 13.52 7.04
N GLN A 22 9.17 14.61 7.76
CA GLN A 22 8.55 14.81 9.04
C GLN A 22 7.05 14.97 8.79
N PHE A 23 6.21 14.35 9.61
CA PHE A 23 4.75 14.40 9.47
C PHE A 23 4.22 15.42 10.48
N PRO A 24 4.28 16.73 10.19
CA PRO A 24 4.00 17.76 11.18
C PRO A 24 2.57 17.69 11.74
N GLU A 25 1.60 17.23 10.95
CA GLU A 25 0.23 17.00 11.41
C GLU A 25 0.14 15.87 12.45
N LEU A 26 1.01 14.85 12.32
CA LEU A 26 1.09 13.73 13.27
C LEU A 26 1.88 14.12 14.52
N ASP A 27 2.99 14.84 14.35
CA ASP A 27 3.80 15.37 15.45
C ASP A 27 3.02 16.40 16.28
N ALA A 28 2.14 17.18 15.65
CA ALA A 28 1.26 18.12 16.33
C ALA A 28 0.16 17.42 17.15
N ALA A 29 -0.16 16.16 16.85
CA ALA A 29 -1.11 15.37 17.60
C ALA A 29 -0.50 14.74 18.88
N LEU A 30 0.84 14.77 19.03
CA LEU A 30 1.48 14.32 20.26
C LEU A 30 1.22 15.30 21.41
N THR A 31 0.75 14.77 22.54
CA THR A 31 0.69 15.52 23.80
C THR A 31 2.09 15.71 24.38
N GLU A 32 2.24 16.66 25.30
CA GLU A 32 3.55 16.95 25.88
C GLU A 32 4.07 15.78 26.73
N GLU A 33 3.15 15.05 27.38
CA GLU A 33 3.43 13.81 28.07
C GLU A 33 3.89 12.70 27.11
N GLY A 34 3.34 12.66 25.89
CA GLY A 34 3.71 11.70 24.86
C GLY A 34 5.12 11.92 24.32
N ARG A 35 5.57 13.18 24.21
CA ARG A 35 6.95 13.51 23.76
C ARG A 35 8.03 13.14 24.77
N LEU A 36 7.68 13.14 26.05
CA LEU A 36 8.60 12.81 27.15
C LEU A 36 8.44 11.35 27.62
N ALA A 37 7.54 10.59 27.01
CA ALA A 37 7.33 9.20 27.35
C ALA A 37 8.59 8.38 27.03
N PRO A 38 8.92 7.38 27.87
CA PRO A 38 9.98 6.44 27.53
C PRO A 38 9.63 5.69 26.23
N GLU A 39 10.65 5.38 25.45
CA GLU A 39 10.51 4.54 24.26
C GLU A 39 9.78 3.24 24.63
N PRO A 40 8.75 2.83 23.88
CA PRO A 40 8.01 1.62 24.21
C PRO A 40 8.90 0.39 24.06
N GLU A 41 8.78 -0.52 25.01
CA GLU A 41 9.42 -1.83 24.91
C GLU A 41 8.70 -2.66 23.85
N LEU A 42 9.43 -3.06 22.79
CA LEU A 42 8.90 -3.94 21.77
C LEU A 42 8.79 -5.36 22.33
N VAL A 43 7.57 -5.81 22.58
CA VAL A 43 7.28 -7.19 23.00
C VAL A 43 7.01 -8.08 21.79
N ASP A 44 7.42 -9.34 21.89
CA ASP A 44 7.17 -10.34 20.84
C ASP A 44 5.66 -10.60 20.69
N ASN A 45 5.14 -10.39 19.49
CA ASN A 45 3.72 -10.61 19.16
C ASN A 45 3.44 -12.04 18.67
N ALA A 46 4.46 -12.87 18.46
CA ALA A 46 4.30 -14.26 18.02
C ALA A 46 3.37 -15.08 18.94
N PRO A 47 3.40 -14.94 20.29
CA PRO A 47 2.47 -15.65 21.16
C PRO A 47 0.99 -15.26 20.93
N LEU A 48 0.72 -13.99 20.64
CA LEU A 48 -0.64 -13.52 20.33
C LEU A 48 -1.13 -14.08 19.00
N LEU A 49 -0.24 -14.13 18.00
CA LEU A 49 -0.55 -14.70 16.69
C LEU A 49 -0.79 -16.21 16.78
N ALA A 50 0.00 -16.92 17.58
CA ALA A 50 -0.19 -18.35 17.84
C ALA A 50 -1.53 -18.63 18.54
N ALA A 51 -1.92 -17.79 19.50
CA ALA A 51 -3.23 -17.89 20.15
C ALA A 51 -4.39 -17.59 19.19
N ALA A 52 -4.23 -16.59 18.31
CA ALA A 52 -5.22 -16.26 17.29
C ALA A 52 -5.42 -17.39 16.27
N ALA A 53 -4.36 -18.13 15.93
CA ALA A 53 -4.45 -19.30 15.06
C ALA A 53 -5.28 -20.45 15.68
N ALA A 54 -5.35 -20.52 17.01
CA ALA A 54 -6.22 -21.44 17.73
C ALA A 54 -7.66 -20.93 17.89
N GLY A 55 -7.96 -19.73 17.39
CA GLY A 55 -9.30 -19.15 17.42
C GLY A 55 -10.29 -20.02 16.65
N THR A 56 -11.15 -20.73 17.37
CA THR A 56 -12.21 -21.54 16.78
C THR A 56 -13.43 -20.66 16.52
N VAL A 57 -13.91 -20.68 15.29
CA VAL A 57 -15.25 -20.17 14.96
C VAL A 57 -16.26 -21.17 15.52
N ASP A 58 -17.24 -20.71 16.29
CA ASP A 58 -18.32 -21.60 16.72
C ASP A 58 -19.16 -22.05 15.50
N GLU A 59 -19.79 -23.22 15.61
CA GLU A 59 -20.53 -23.83 14.49
C GLU A 59 -21.58 -22.88 13.89
N SER A 60 -22.26 -22.09 14.73
CA SER A 60 -23.31 -21.17 14.26
C SER A 60 -22.72 -20.02 13.42
N THR A 61 -21.58 -19.49 13.85
CA THR A 61 -20.84 -18.47 13.09
C THR A 61 -20.27 -19.05 11.80
N GLN A 62 -19.77 -20.29 11.82
CA GLN A 62 -19.27 -20.96 10.61
C GLN A 62 -20.38 -21.15 9.57
N VAL A 63 -21.54 -21.66 9.98
CA VAL A 63 -22.71 -21.83 9.11
C VAL A 63 -23.18 -20.47 8.55
N ALA A 64 -23.20 -19.42 9.38
CA ALA A 64 -23.58 -18.08 8.95
C ALA A 64 -22.61 -17.52 7.89
N LEU A 65 -21.31 -17.71 8.06
CA LEU A 65 -20.30 -17.27 7.10
C LEU A 65 -20.38 -18.05 5.78
N GLN A 66 -20.56 -19.38 5.84
CA GLN A 66 -20.71 -20.22 4.66
C GLN A 66 -21.98 -19.86 3.86
N SER A 67 -23.10 -19.62 4.54
CA SER A 67 -24.34 -19.18 3.91
C SER A 67 -24.17 -17.84 3.19
N ARG A 68 -23.49 -16.87 3.83
CA ARG A 68 -23.18 -15.58 3.22
C ARG A 68 -22.26 -15.73 2.02
N ALA A 69 -21.23 -16.58 2.10
CA ALA A 69 -20.33 -16.85 0.99
C ALA A 69 -21.08 -17.44 -0.21
N ALA A 70 -21.93 -18.46 0.01
CA ALA A 70 -22.74 -19.04 -1.06
C ALA A 70 -23.69 -18.02 -1.70
N ALA A 71 -24.33 -17.15 -0.90
CA ALA A 71 -25.15 -16.06 -1.42
C ALA A 71 -24.32 -15.05 -2.24
N LEU A 72 -23.11 -14.73 -1.78
CA LEU A 72 -22.19 -13.83 -2.51
C LEU A 72 -21.78 -14.43 -3.85
N GLU A 73 -21.41 -15.71 -3.89
CA GLU A 73 -21.04 -16.43 -5.10
C GLU A 73 -22.21 -16.51 -6.09
N GLY A 74 -23.44 -16.75 -5.60
CA GLY A 74 -24.64 -16.74 -6.43
C GLY A 74 -24.94 -15.37 -7.05
N ARG A 75 -24.66 -14.27 -6.33
CA ARG A 75 -24.77 -12.92 -6.90
C ARG A 75 -23.64 -12.63 -7.88
N ALA A 76 -22.42 -13.05 -7.55
CA ALA A 76 -21.26 -12.83 -8.38
C ALA A 76 -21.39 -13.56 -9.73
N SER A 77 -21.92 -14.79 -9.74
CA SER A 77 -22.19 -15.51 -10.98
C SER A 77 -23.21 -14.80 -11.88
N GLY A 78 -24.23 -14.16 -11.28
CA GLY A 78 -25.18 -13.30 -12.00
C GLY A 78 -24.55 -12.00 -12.54
N LEU A 79 -23.46 -11.53 -11.93
CA LEU A 79 -22.73 -10.33 -12.31
C LEU A 79 -21.48 -10.62 -13.16
N ALA A 80 -21.15 -11.89 -13.40
CA ALA A 80 -19.93 -12.34 -14.08
C ALA A 80 -19.92 -12.07 -15.60
N GLY A 81 -20.72 -11.11 -16.07
CA GLY A 81 -20.62 -10.57 -17.41
C GLY A 81 -19.34 -9.75 -17.59
N PRO A 82 -18.88 -9.57 -18.84
CA PRO A 82 -17.77 -8.68 -19.12
C PRO A 82 -18.12 -7.25 -18.68
N VAL A 83 -17.38 -6.73 -17.69
CA VAL A 83 -17.51 -5.35 -17.18
C VAL A 83 -17.09 -4.32 -18.24
N LEU A 84 -16.18 -4.73 -19.13
CA LEU A 84 -15.72 -3.95 -20.26
C LEU A 84 -16.11 -4.68 -21.55
N LEU A 85 -16.67 -3.94 -22.48
CA LEU A 85 -16.90 -4.40 -23.82
C LEU A 85 -15.53 -4.64 -24.52
N PRO A 86 -15.44 -5.55 -25.50
CA PRO A 86 -14.19 -5.86 -26.19
C PRO A 86 -13.48 -4.62 -26.74
N GLU A 87 -14.24 -3.63 -27.23
CA GLU A 87 -13.74 -2.36 -27.72
C GLU A 87 -13.13 -1.48 -26.62
N GLU A 88 -13.76 -1.41 -25.45
CA GLU A 88 -13.25 -0.64 -24.29
C GLU A 88 -11.95 -1.25 -23.79
N ARG A 89 -11.87 -2.57 -23.75
CA ARG A 89 -10.63 -3.29 -23.42
C ARG A 89 -9.51 -2.99 -24.43
N ALA A 90 -9.83 -3.03 -25.73
CA ALA A 90 -8.87 -2.70 -26.77
C ALA A 90 -8.37 -1.25 -26.65
N GLU A 91 -9.25 -0.31 -26.28
CA GLU A 91 -8.86 1.08 -26.04
C GLU A 91 -7.92 1.22 -24.83
N ILE A 92 -8.22 0.56 -23.71
CA ILE A 92 -7.36 0.56 -22.52
C ILE A 92 -5.98 -0.03 -22.84
N ASP A 93 -5.92 -1.14 -23.58
CA ASP A 93 -4.66 -1.78 -23.97
C ASP A 93 -3.85 -0.86 -24.92
N ALA A 94 -4.53 -0.18 -25.85
CA ALA A 94 -3.92 0.82 -26.72
C ALA A 94 -3.42 2.04 -25.92
N ALA A 95 -4.18 2.54 -24.96
CA ALA A 95 -3.76 3.63 -24.09
C ALA A 95 -2.55 3.24 -23.24
N HIS A 96 -2.56 2.04 -22.66
CA HIS A 96 -1.46 1.52 -21.87
C HIS A 96 -0.17 1.35 -22.69
N SER A 97 -0.25 0.88 -23.94
CA SER A 97 0.92 0.79 -24.81
C SER A 97 1.51 2.17 -25.16
N ARG A 98 0.66 3.17 -25.44
CA ARG A 98 1.10 4.57 -25.62
C ARG A 98 1.82 5.10 -24.39
N LEU A 99 1.24 4.93 -23.21
CA LEU A 99 1.84 5.40 -21.95
C LEU A 99 3.19 4.71 -21.66
N ARG A 100 3.32 3.42 -21.95
CA ARG A 100 4.62 2.71 -21.83
C ARG A 100 5.69 3.25 -22.78
N GLY A 101 5.30 3.68 -23.98
CA GLY A 101 6.21 4.38 -24.89
C GLY A 101 6.71 5.72 -24.36
N LEU A 102 5.98 6.34 -23.42
CA LEU A 102 6.35 7.60 -22.78
C LEU A 102 7.15 7.42 -21.48
N THR A 103 7.22 6.19 -20.93
CA THR A 103 8.01 5.88 -19.73
C THR A 103 9.46 6.40 -19.75
N PRO A 104 10.23 6.31 -20.86
CA PRO A 104 11.59 6.87 -20.91
C PRO A 104 11.66 8.40 -20.74
N LEU A 105 10.55 9.13 -20.88
CA LEU A 105 10.49 10.57 -20.63
C LEU A 105 10.31 10.91 -19.13
N VAL A 106 9.80 9.96 -18.33
CA VAL A 106 9.50 10.13 -16.90
C VAL A 106 10.60 9.52 -16.03
N ALA A 107 11.19 8.41 -16.48
CA ALA A 107 12.35 7.77 -15.87
C ALA A 107 13.38 7.43 -16.96
N PRO A 108 14.17 8.42 -17.42
CA PRO A 108 15.31 8.13 -18.29
C PRO A 108 16.30 7.28 -17.50
N ASP A 109 16.72 6.15 -18.08
CA ASP A 109 17.68 5.22 -17.48
C ASP A 109 18.88 5.99 -16.90
N SER A 110 19.00 5.94 -15.58
CA SER A 110 20.18 6.36 -14.81
C SER A 110 21.20 5.25 -14.73
#